data_AF-A0A522RBI3-F1
#
_entry.id   AF-A0A522RBI3-F1
#
_cell.length_a   1.000
_cell.length_b   1.000
_cell.length_c   1.000
_cell.angle_alpha   90.00
_cell.angle_beta   90.00
_cell.angle_gamma   90.00
#
_symmetry.space_group_name_H-M   'P 1'
#
loop_
_entity.id
_entity.type
_entity.pdbx_description
1 polymer ?
#
loop_
_entity_poly.entity_id
_entity_poly.type
_entity_poly.pdbx_seq_one_letter_code
_entity_poly.pdbx_strand_id
1 'polypeptide(L)'
;VIFDEFHERSLDADFGLALALDVKGALRPDLRLLVMSATLDGARVARLLGGAPVIESLGRSFPVAIRHEERAPGEPVEKAMAGAIRRAIAGEGGSILAFLPGQREILRTAEMLTGAVPDHIDIAPLYGALDGKAQDRAIAPALPGKRKVVLATSIAETSITIEGVRIVIDSGLARQPRYEPSSGLTRLETVRVSRASADQRAGRAGRTGPGVAIRLWRAEQTNALLPFSPPEIAEADLSGLVLDCAAFGVTEPSRLAFLDPPPAPALAEARRLLRALDAIGADGRITEEGLAMRRLAVPARLAHMVVEGARKGYGDEAAELAVLMTERGLGGDAIDLEVRLSHFRRDRSPRATAARKLAANLARATHKTQAGSDSPPSAGELLLHAWPDRVAMARGAPGRYVLANGSGAVIDETDALAKEKFLVVADLRGSAQNARIASAVRVGEGEIGQALGDRIERETLSGFDAVKNAVRRREIQRLGALVLSERPLPPPSGEEADRVVITLARERGLDLLPWSEAALTLRQRLAWLHATLG
;
A
#
# COMPACT_ATOMS: atom_id res chain seq x y z
N VAL A 1 4.22 19.84 22.98
CA VAL A 1 3.81 18.59 22.30
C VAL A 1 4.67 17.45 22.85
N ILE A 2 4.06 16.32 23.17
CA ILE A 2 4.77 15.12 23.62
C ILE A 2 4.60 14.07 22.51
N PHE A 3 5.71 13.53 22.03
CA PHE A 3 5.75 12.40 21.11
C PHE A 3 6.15 11.18 21.93
N ASP A 4 5.17 10.37 22.30
CA ASP A 4 5.39 9.14 23.05
C ASP A 4 5.68 7.96 22.11
N GLU A 5 6.33 6.92 22.64
CA GLU A 5 6.63 5.67 21.91
C GLU A 5 7.35 5.91 20.55
N PHE A 6 8.19 6.95 20.46
CA PHE A 6 8.80 7.39 19.19
C PHE A 6 9.75 6.35 18.55
N HIS A 7 10.08 5.26 19.24
CA HIS A 7 10.82 4.14 18.67
C HIS A 7 9.98 3.27 17.72
N GLU A 8 8.65 3.38 17.72
CA GLU A 8 7.80 2.69 16.74
C GLU A 8 8.04 3.23 15.31
N ARG A 9 8.56 4.46 15.20
CA ARG A 9 8.92 5.09 13.92
C ARG A 9 7.78 5.02 12.89
N SER A 10 6.56 5.26 13.38
CA SER A 10 5.38 5.40 12.53
C SER A 10 5.48 6.67 11.69
N LEU A 11 4.85 6.63 10.52
CA LEU A 11 4.85 7.75 9.59
C LEU A 11 4.21 9.00 10.23
N ASP A 12 3.14 8.82 10.99
CA ASP A 12 2.43 9.89 11.70
C ASP A 12 3.29 10.55 12.77
N ALA A 13 4.05 9.77 13.56
CA ALA A 13 4.92 10.31 14.59
C ALA A 13 6.09 11.10 13.98
N ASP A 14 6.75 10.52 12.97
CA ASP A 14 7.86 11.17 12.26
C ASP A 14 7.38 12.48 11.59
N PHE A 15 6.24 12.44 10.89
CA PHE A 15 5.67 13.62 10.24
C PHE A 15 5.19 14.67 11.25
N GLY A 16 4.50 14.26 12.31
CA GLY A 16 4.05 15.16 13.37
C GLY A 16 5.22 15.88 14.04
N LEU A 17 6.34 15.19 14.27
CA LEU A 17 7.55 15.81 14.82
C LEU A 17 8.15 16.82 13.83
N ALA A 18 8.21 16.46 12.54
CA ALA A 18 8.74 17.33 11.49
C ALA A 18 7.92 18.64 11.37
N LEU A 19 6.59 18.55 11.41
CA LEU A 19 5.69 19.71 11.46
C LEU A 19 5.87 20.53 12.74
N ALA A 20 5.98 19.88 13.89
CA ALA A 20 6.15 20.59 15.17
C ALA A 20 7.48 21.36 15.23
N LEU A 21 8.54 20.82 14.60
CA LEU A 21 9.83 21.50 14.44
C LEU A 21 9.72 22.72 13.51
N ASP A 22 9.04 22.58 12.38
CA ASP A 22 8.80 23.67 11.44
C ASP A 22 8.00 24.81 12.08
N VAL A 23 6.88 24.48 12.75
CA VAL A 23 6.07 25.44 13.51
C VAL A 23 6.88 26.12 14.61
N LYS A 24 7.73 25.37 15.32
CA LYS A 24 8.61 25.95 16.35
C LYS A 24 9.62 26.94 15.75
N GLY A 25 10.20 26.63 14.60
CA GLY A 25 11.18 27.46 13.93
C GLY A 25 10.61 28.76 13.36
N ALA A 26 9.37 28.74 12.87
CA ALA A 26 8.78 29.87 12.15
C ALA A 26 7.72 30.67 12.94
N LEU A 27 6.87 30.00 13.74
CA LEU A 27 5.64 30.59 14.28
C LEU A 27 5.55 30.57 15.81
N ARG A 28 6.05 29.52 16.45
CA ARG A 28 5.93 29.28 17.90
C ARG A 28 7.28 28.92 18.51
N PRO A 29 8.22 29.87 18.61
CA PRO A 29 9.53 29.63 19.24
C PRO A 29 9.41 29.19 20.72
N ASP A 30 8.28 29.51 21.37
CA ASP A 30 7.93 29.10 22.73
C ASP A 30 7.45 27.63 22.83
N LEU A 31 7.20 26.96 21.70
CA LEU A 31 6.71 25.58 21.68
C LEU A 31 7.74 24.61 22.27
N ARG A 32 7.34 23.95 23.36
CA ARG A 32 8.12 22.88 23.98
C ARG A 32 7.79 21.54 23.34
N LEU A 33 8.84 20.79 22.99
CA LEU A 33 8.77 19.46 22.40
C LEU A 33 9.45 18.47 23.35
N LEU A 34 8.80 17.36 23.62
CA LEU A 34 9.35 16.23 24.36
C LEU A 34 9.18 14.98 23.50
N VAL A 35 10.28 14.29 23.20
CA VAL A 35 10.25 13.01 22.48
C VAL A 35 10.63 11.92 23.48
N MET A 36 9.72 10.97 23.70
CA MET A 36 9.89 9.85 24.61
C MET A 36 10.08 8.57 23.81
N SER A 37 11.04 7.75 24.23
CA SER A 37 11.38 6.52 23.53
C SER A 37 11.99 5.50 24.49
N ALA A 38 11.64 4.22 24.32
CA ALA A 38 12.15 3.14 25.13
C ALA A 38 13.47 2.54 24.60
N THR A 39 13.70 2.58 23.28
CA THR A 39 14.83 1.86 22.66
C THR A 39 15.51 2.58 21.50
N LEU A 40 15.06 3.78 21.12
CA LEU A 40 15.66 4.49 20.01
C LEU A 40 17.00 5.11 20.43
N ASP A 41 17.91 5.27 19.47
CA ASP A 41 19.15 6.02 19.64
C ASP A 41 18.83 7.50 19.97
N GLY A 42 18.90 7.83 21.26
CA GLY A 42 18.67 9.17 21.78
C GLY A 42 19.58 10.22 21.16
N ALA A 43 20.78 9.85 20.70
CA ALA A 43 21.70 10.79 20.07
C ALA A 43 21.22 11.23 18.68
N ARG A 44 20.60 10.34 17.89
CA ARG A 44 20.01 10.72 16.58
C ARG A 44 18.87 11.70 16.76
N VAL A 45 17.96 11.44 17.71
CA VAL A 45 16.83 12.33 18.00
C VAL A 45 17.32 13.66 18.58
N ALA A 46 18.28 13.64 19.50
CA ALA A 46 18.87 14.86 20.07
C ALA A 46 19.46 15.75 18.98
N ARG A 47 20.19 15.18 18.01
CA ARG A 47 20.71 15.92 16.85
C ARG A 47 19.60 16.56 16.01
N LEU A 48 18.53 15.82 15.72
CA LEU A 48 17.37 16.36 15.00
C LEU A 48 16.72 17.53 15.75
N LEU A 49 16.68 17.47 17.08
CA LEU A 49 16.15 18.52 17.95
C LEU A 49 17.15 19.66 18.23
N GLY A 50 18.27 19.75 17.51
CA GLY A 50 19.27 20.81 17.68
C GLY A 50 20.17 20.66 18.90
N GLY A 51 20.48 19.42 19.29
CA GLY A 51 21.31 19.10 20.45
C GLY A 51 20.53 19.08 21.77
N ALA A 52 19.26 18.68 21.74
CA ALA A 52 18.41 18.65 22.93
C ALA A 52 18.99 17.74 24.04
N PRO A 53 18.85 18.12 25.32
CA PRO A 53 19.27 17.27 26.44
C PRO A 53 18.55 15.91 26.41
N VAL A 54 19.32 14.83 26.59
CA VAL A 54 18.79 13.48 26.74
C VAL A 54 18.65 13.18 28.22
N ILE A 55 17.44 12.83 28.64
CA ILE A 55 17.15 12.41 30.02
C ILE A 55 16.92 10.90 29.99
N GLU A 56 17.81 10.16 30.63
CA GLU A 56 17.70 8.71 30.75
C GLU A 56 16.98 8.33 32.05
N SER A 57 15.85 7.63 31.92
CA SER A 57 15.15 7.02 33.04
C SER A 57 15.41 5.51 33.03
N LEU A 58 16.38 5.06 33.81
CA LEU A 58 16.64 3.65 34.03
C LEU A 58 15.49 3.06 34.84
N GLY A 59 14.53 2.41 34.15
CA GLY A 59 13.45 1.69 34.82
C GLY A 59 13.98 0.62 35.79
N ARG A 60 13.12 0.18 36.71
CA ARG A 60 13.41 -1.01 37.52
C ARG A 60 13.09 -2.25 36.68
N SER A 61 14.10 -2.89 36.12
CA SER A 61 13.96 -4.19 35.45
C SER A 61 14.66 -5.27 36.26
N PHE A 62 13.97 -6.37 36.49
CA PHE A 62 14.55 -7.57 37.06
C PHE A 62 15.21 -8.42 35.97
N PRO A 63 16.19 -9.27 36.31
CA PRO A 63 16.82 -10.17 35.34
C PRO A 63 15.81 -11.07 34.63
N VAL A 64 15.95 -11.20 33.31
CA VAL A 64 15.15 -12.11 32.47
C VAL A 64 16.06 -13.17 31.87
N ALA A 65 15.81 -14.44 32.18
CA ALA A 65 16.54 -15.55 31.58
C ALA A 65 16.00 -15.83 30.17
N ILE A 66 16.87 -15.82 29.16
CA ILE A 66 16.49 -16.12 27.78
C ILE A 66 16.63 -17.63 27.52
N ARG A 67 15.55 -18.26 27.04
CA ARG A 67 15.54 -19.65 26.57
C ARG A 67 15.12 -19.70 25.11
N HIS A 68 15.62 -20.70 24.40
CA HIS A 68 15.31 -20.91 22.99
C HIS A 68 14.64 -22.27 22.81
N GLU A 69 13.46 -22.27 22.20
CA GLU A 69 12.70 -23.47 21.86
C GLU A 69 12.34 -23.43 20.38
N GLU A 70 13.18 -24.00 19.52
CA GLU A 70 12.98 -23.90 18.08
C GLU A 70 11.62 -24.49 17.65
N ARG A 71 10.85 -23.68 16.91
CA ARG A 71 9.71 -24.17 16.14
C ARG A 71 10.18 -25.04 14.98
N ALA A 72 9.66 -26.27 14.90
CA ALA A 72 10.02 -27.20 13.82
C ALA A 72 9.69 -26.62 12.43
N PRO A 73 10.51 -26.88 11.40
CA PRO A 73 10.21 -26.47 10.03
C PRO A 73 8.82 -26.95 9.58
N GLY A 74 8.02 -26.06 9.00
CA GLY A 74 6.66 -26.36 8.55
C GLY A 74 5.60 -26.45 9.66
N GLU A 75 5.98 -26.40 10.94
CA GLU A 75 5.01 -26.37 12.03
C GLU A 75 4.28 -25.00 12.09
N PRO A 76 2.94 -24.98 12.12
CA PRO A 76 2.19 -23.74 12.31
C PRO A 76 2.57 -23.05 13.63
N VAL A 77 2.65 -21.72 13.62
CA VAL A 77 3.04 -20.92 14.80
C VAL A 77 2.12 -21.18 15.99
N GLU A 78 0.85 -21.43 15.73
CA GLU A 78 -0.19 -21.61 16.72
C GLU A 78 0.03 -22.88 17.54
N LYS A 79 0.46 -23.97 16.86
CA LYS A 79 0.76 -25.26 17.46
C LYS A 79 2.03 -25.20 18.32
N ALA A 80 3.08 -24.60 17.78
CA ALA A 80 4.33 -24.41 18.51
C ALA A 80 4.12 -23.55 19.76
N MET A 81 3.37 -22.45 19.62
CA MET A 81 3.00 -21.56 20.72
C MET A 81 2.19 -22.28 21.79
N ALA A 82 1.13 -23.02 21.43
CA ALA A 82 0.33 -23.78 22.39
C ALA A 82 1.17 -24.83 23.13
N GLY A 83 2.11 -25.50 22.44
CA GLY A 83 3.04 -26.44 23.03
C GLY A 83 3.98 -25.79 24.05
N ALA A 84 4.58 -24.65 23.70
CA ALA A 84 5.45 -23.89 24.59
C ALA A 84 4.69 -23.36 25.82
N ILE A 85 3.46 -22.87 25.63
CA ILE A 85 2.60 -22.42 26.73
C ILE A 85 2.34 -23.56 27.72
N ARG A 86 1.96 -24.76 27.24
CA ARG A 86 1.71 -25.90 28.14
C ARG A 86 2.95 -26.30 28.93
N ARG A 87 4.13 -26.32 28.31
CA ARG A 87 5.41 -26.58 29.00
C ARG A 87 5.71 -25.51 30.05
N ALA A 88 5.54 -24.23 29.70
CA ALA A 88 5.74 -23.12 30.62
C ALA A 88 4.74 -23.12 31.79
N ILE A 89 3.49 -23.57 31.57
CA ILE A 89 2.51 -23.73 32.64
C ILE A 89 2.98 -24.79 33.66
N ALA A 90 3.52 -25.90 33.18
CA ALA A 90 3.97 -27.01 34.03
C ALA A 90 5.29 -26.71 34.77
N GLY A 91 6.22 -25.97 34.15
CA GLY A 91 7.58 -25.77 34.67
C GLY A 91 7.84 -24.44 35.39
N GLU A 92 7.00 -23.43 35.21
CA GLU A 92 7.26 -22.06 35.69
C GLU A 92 6.04 -21.46 36.40
N GLY A 93 6.28 -20.56 37.36
CA GLY A 93 5.24 -19.79 38.06
C GLY A 93 4.99 -18.40 37.46
N GLY A 94 3.79 -17.84 37.70
CA GLY A 94 3.41 -16.50 37.25
C GLY A 94 2.78 -16.46 35.85
N SER A 95 2.08 -15.38 35.52
CA SER A 95 1.32 -15.28 34.26
C SER A 95 2.22 -15.27 33.03
N ILE A 96 1.66 -15.73 31.90
CA ILE A 96 2.34 -15.84 30.61
C ILE A 96 1.83 -14.74 29.69
N LEU A 97 2.75 -14.07 28.98
CA LEU A 97 2.46 -13.20 27.85
C LEU A 97 3.04 -13.83 26.58
N ALA A 98 2.18 -14.20 25.64
CA ALA A 98 2.58 -14.86 24.39
C ALA A 98 2.37 -13.92 23.20
N PHE A 99 3.44 -13.62 22.47
CA PHE A 99 3.41 -12.75 21.29
C PHE A 99 3.17 -13.55 20.01
N LEU A 100 2.05 -13.26 19.35
CA LEU A 100 1.61 -13.85 18.08
C LEU A 100 1.42 -12.75 17.02
N PRO A 101 1.56 -13.07 15.73
CA PRO A 101 1.54 -12.05 14.68
C PRO A 101 0.16 -11.42 14.45
N GLY A 102 -0.95 -12.06 14.84
CA GLY A 102 -2.27 -11.49 14.61
C GLY A 102 -3.43 -12.26 15.23
N GLN A 103 -4.63 -11.72 15.04
CA GLN A 103 -5.89 -12.23 15.60
C GLN A 103 -6.16 -13.70 15.24
N ARG A 104 -5.96 -14.08 13.99
CA ARG A 104 -6.20 -15.46 13.53
C ARG A 104 -5.34 -16.46 14.32
N GLU A 105 -4.07 -16.14 14.49
CA GLU A 105 -3.13 -16.98 15.23
C GLU A 105 -3.48 -17.01 16.72
N ILE A 106 -3.85 -15.87 17.31
CA ILE A 106 -4.30 -15.77 18.70
C ILE A 106 -5.51 -16.66 18.98
N LEU A 107 -6.55 -16.57 18.14
CA LEU A 107 -7.79 -17.33 18.36
C LEU A 107 -7.56 -18.83 18.20
N ARG A 108 -6.81 -19.26 17.19
CA ARG A 108 -6.45 -20.67 17.01
C ARG A 108 -5.58 -21.22 18.15
N THR A 109 -4.63 -20.44 18.67
CA THR A 109 -3.88 -20.84 19.86
C THR A 109 -4.78 -20.94 21.09
N ALA A 110 -5.72 -20.00 21.27
CA ALA A 110 -6.69 -20.05 22.37
C ALA A 110 -7.58 -21.31 22.30
N GLU A 111 -8.08 -21.65 21.12
CA GLU A 111 -8.84 -22.87 20.86
C GLU A 111 -8.02 -24.13 21.23
N MET A 112 -6.75 -24.20 20.83
CA MET A 112 -5.85 -25.33 21.15
C MET A 112 -5.51 -25.45 22.65
N LEU A 113 -5.67 -24.37 23.42
CA LEU A 113 -5.42 -24.36 24.86
C LEU A 113 -6.69 -24.66 25.66
N THR A 114 -7.87 -24.39 25.10
CA THR A 114 -9.16 -24.62 25.76
C THR A 114 -9.33 -26.12 26.05
N GLY A 115 -9.53 -26.48 27.32
CA GLY A 115 -9.61 -27.87 27.79
C GLY A 115 -8.27 -28.62 27.82
N ALA A 116 -7.17 -28.00 27.38
CA ALA A 116 -5.82 -28.58 27.40
C ALA A 116 -4.90 -27.96 28.47
N VAL A 117 -5.43 -27.00 29.24
CA VAL A 117 -4.76 -26.38 30.40
C VAL A 117 -5.67 -26.49 31.64
N PRO A 118 -5.11 -26.46 32.86
CA PRO A 118 -5.92 -26.53 34.09
C PRO A 118 -6.95 -25.40 34.22
N ASP A 119 -8.07 -25.65 34.89
CA ASP A 119 -9.20 -24.70 35.03
C ASP A 119 -8.86 -23.39 35.76
N HIS A 120 -7.76 -23.35 36.52
CA HIS A 120 -7.28 -22.15 37.17
C HIS A 120 -6.47 -21.23 36.22
N ILE A 121 -6.28 -21.64 34.96
CA ILE A 121 -5.59 -20.87 33.92
C ILE A 121 -6.64 -20.13 33.05
N ASP A 122 -6.68 -18.81 33.17
CA ASP A 122 -7.52 -17.97 32.33
C ASP A 122 -6.78 -17.62 31.02
N ILE A 123 -7.36 -17.99 29.87
CA ILE A 123 -6.85 -17.64 28.54
C ILE A 123 -7.46 -16.29 28.12
N ALA A 124 -6.61 -15.31 27.84
CA ALA A 124 -7.02 -13.94 27.55
C ALA A 124 -6.44 -13.44 26.21
N PRO A 125 -7.21 -13.44 25.11
CA PRO A 125 -6.81 -12.80 23.87
C PRO A 125 -6.65 -11.28 24.03
N LEU A 126 -5.65 -10.69 23.36
CA LEU A 126 -5.41 -9.24 23.34
C LEU A 126 -4.94 -8.77 21.95
N TYR A 127 -5.82 -8.10 21.20
CA TYR A 127 -5.53 -7.54 19.87
C TYR A 127 -6.42 -6.32 19.60
N GLY A 128 -5.99 -5.42 18.70
CA GLY A 128 -6.59 -4.08 18.55
C GLY A 128 -8.08 -4.03 18.19
N ALA A 129 -8.64 -5.08 17.57
CA ALA A 129 -10.06 -5.15 17.23
C ALA A 129 -10.99 -5.59 18.38
N LEU A 130 -10.45 -5.90 19.57
CA LEU A 130 -11.25 -6.24 20.75
C LEU A 130 -11.99 -5.00 21.30
N ASP A 131 -13.17 -5.21 21.87
CA ASP A 131 -13.83 -4.16 22.64
C ASP A 131 -13.04 -3.78 23.90
N GLY A 132 -13.27 -2.56 24.41
CA GLY A 132 -12.51 -2.03 25.55
C GLY A 132 -12.59 -2.91 26.80
N LYS A 133 -13.77 -3.48 27.09
CA LYS A 133 -13.96 -4.35 28.27
C LYS A 133 -13.14 -5.65 28.16
N ALA A 134 -13.06 -6.23 26.97
CA ALA A 134 -12.28 -7.43 26.71
C ALA A 134 -10.78 -7.13 26.80
N GLN A 135 -10.32 -5.98 26.31
CA GLN A 135 -8.93 -5.53 26.48
C GLN A 135 -8.60 -5.31 27.96
N ASP A 136 -9.43 -4.57 28.69
CA ASP A 136 -9.25 -4.32 30.12
C ASP A 136 -9.13 -5.62 30.92
N ARG A 137 -9.98 -6.61 30.62
CA ARG A 137 -9.92 -7.93 31.26
C ARG A 137 -8.62 -8.67 30.95
N ALA A 138 -8.07 -8.54 29.75
CA ALA A 138 -6.79 -9.15 29.39
C ALA A 138 -5.61 -8.49 30.13
N ILE A 139 -5.68 -7.16 30.33
CA ILE A 139 -4.65 -6.35 30.98
C ILE A 139 -4.67 -6.49 32.50
N ALA A 140 -5.86 -6.59 33.09
CA ALA A 140 -6.06 -6.67 34.53
C ALA A 140 -5.23 -7.82 35.16
N PRO A 141 -4.90 -7.74 36.45
CA PRO A 141 -4.28 -8.86 37.16
C PRO A 141 -5.12 -10.15 37.07
N ALA A 142 -4.47 -11.30 37.26
CA ALA A 142 -5.20 -12.54 37.49
C ALA A 142 -5.89 -12.49 38.86
N LEU A 143 -7.09 -13.10 38.97
CA LEU A 143 -7.75 -13.24 40.27
C LEU A 143 -6.89 -14.10 41.22
N PRO A 144 -6.98 -13.89 42.55
CA PRO A 144 -6.26 -14.72 43.52
C PRO A 144 -6.53 -16.22 43.29
N GLY A 145 -5.47 -17.03 43.31
CA GLY A 145 -5.55 -18.48 43.04
C GLY A 145 -5.66 -18.86 41.56
N LYS A 146 -5.75 -17.88 40.65
CA LYS A 146 -5.71 -18.08 39.20
C LYS A 146 -4.41 -17.58 38.59
N ARG A 147 -4.14 -18.01 37.36
CA ARG A 147 -3.02 -17.57 36.54
C ARG A 147 -3.54 -17.21 35.15
N LYS A 148 -2.93 -16.23 34.50
CA LYS A 148 -3.38 -15.74 33.18
C LYS A 148 -2.39 -16.10 32.08
N VAL A 149 -2.92 -16.48 30.93
CA VAL A 149 -2.19 -16.61 29.66
C VAL A 149 -2.74 -15.55 28.72
N VAL A 150 -2.00 -14.45 28.56
CA VAL A 150 -2.36 -13.39 27.62
C VAL A 150 -1.76 -13.70 26.26
N LEU A 151 -2.62 -13.85 25.24
CA LEU A 151 -2.22 -14.09 23.85
C LEU A 151 -2.34 -12.77 23.09
N ALA A 152 -1.21 -12.12 22.80
CA ALA A 152 -1.18 -10.74 22.33
C ALA A 152 -0.48 -10.54 20.99
N THR A 153 -0.88 -9.49 20.26
CA THR A 153 -0.06 -8.91 19.18
C THR A 153 1.00 -7.96 19.75
N SER A 154 1.65 -7.16 18.90
CA SER A 154 2.54 -6.06 19.31
C SER A 154 1.85 -5.00 20.17
N ILE A 155 0.52 -5.02 20.35
CA ILE A 155 -0.17 -4.11 21.29
C ILE A 155 0.34 -4.24 22.73
N ALA A 156 0.87 -5.40 23.11
CA ALA A 156 1.47 -5.62 24.43
C ALA A 156 3.00 -5.39 24.44
N GLU A 157 3.60 -5.07 23.29
CA GLU A 157 5.04 -4.82 23.13
C GLU A 157 5.45 -3.48 23.73
N THR A 158 4.57 -2.47 23.60
CA THR A 158 4.71 -1.07 24.02
C THR A 158 3.49 -0.67 24.89
N SER A 159 3.65 0.34 25.75
CA SER A 159 2.58 1.03 26.49
C SER A 159 1.64 0.28 27.48
N ILE A 160 1.54 -1.05 27.43
CA ILE A 160 0.64 -1.84 28.28
C ILE A 160 1.42 -2.66 29.31
N THR A 161 1.18 -2.41 30.59
CA THR A 161 1.72 -3.23 31.68
C THR A 161 0.68 -4.26 32.11
N ILE A 162 0.95 -5.53 31.82
CA ILE A 162 0.14 -6.64 32.32
C ILE A 162 0.78 -7.11 33.63
N GLU A 163 0.11 -6.83 34.74
CA GLU A 163 0.62 -7.19 36.07
C GLU A 163 0.68 -8.71 36.25
N GLY A 164 1.69 -9.17 37.01
CA GLY A 164 1.89 -10.58 37.32
C GLY A 164 2.48 -11.44 36.19
N VAL A 165 2.80 -10.85 35.03
CA VAL A 165 3.57 -11.54 33.97
C VAL A 165 5.01 -11.77 34.44
N ARG A 166 5.43 -13.04 34.41
CA ARG A 166 6.82 -13.46 34.68
C ARG A 166 7.42 -14.27 33.53
N ILE A 167 6.59 -14.68 32.58
CA ILE A 167 7.01 -15.50 31.45
C ILE A 167 6.54 -14.83 30.18
N VAL A 168 7.46 -14.65 29.24
CA VAL A 168 7.16 -14.22 27.88
C VAL A 168 7.45 -15.37 26.93
N ILE A 169 6.56 -15.62 25.97
CA ILE A 169 6.81 -16.55 24.87
C ILE A 169 6.69 -15.78 23.56
N ASP A 170 7.77 -15.67 22.81
CA ASP A 170 7.83 -14.89 21.58
C ASP A 170 7.89 -15.80 20.36
N SER A 171 6.92 -15.66 19.46
CA SER A 171 6.95 -16.34 18.16
C SER A 171 8.05 -15.83 17.22
N GLY A 172 8.60 -14.64 17.52
CA GLY A 172 9.57 -13.95 16.68
C GLY A 172 8.96 -13.41 15.39
N LEU A 173 7.64 -13.28 15.34
CA LEU A 173 6.87 -12.78 14.21
C LEU A 173 6.04 -11.57 14.62
N ALA A 174 5.81 -10.67 13.67
CA ALA A 174 4.90 -9.55 13.78
C ALA A 174 4.18 -9.35 12.45
N ARG A 175 3.05 -8.64 12.50
CA ARG A 175 2.30 -8.27 11.31
C ARG A 175 2.46 -6.77 11.08
N GLN A 176 3.08 -6.40 9.97
CA GLN A 176 3.43 -5.03 9.66
C GLN A 176 2.76 -4.57 8.36
N PRO A 177 2.38 -3.28 8.25
CA PRO A 177 1.95 -2.70 7.00
C PRO A 177 3.12 -2.68 6.00
N ARG A 178 2.83 -3.07 4.76
CA ARG A 178 3.74 -3.11 3.62
C ARG A 178 3.01 -2.53 2.42
N TYR A 179 3.54 -1.45 1.86
CA TYR A 179 2.98 -0.90 0.64
C TYR A 179 3.21 -1.86 -0.52
N GLU A 180 2.16 -2.15 -1.29
CA GLU A 180 2.26 -2.97 -2.48
C GLU A 180 1.97 -2.10 -3.72
N PRO A 181 3.01 -1.70 -4.47
CA PRO A 181 2.85 -0.84 -5.65
C PRO A 181 1.88 -1.41 -6.68
N SER A 182 1.80 -2.74 -6.80
CA SER A 182 0.95 -3.42 -7.79
C SER A 182 -0.55 -3.30 -7.50
N SER A 183 -0.98 -3.07 -6.26
CA SER A 183 -2.36 -2.71 -5.91
C SER A 183 -2.53 -1.21 -5.66
N GLY A 184 -1.44 -0.51 -5.30
CA GLY A 184 -1.51 0.86 -4.80
C GLY A 184 -2.14 0.95 -3.41
N LEU A 185 -2.16 -0.18 -2.68
CA LEU A 185 -2.74 -0.30 -1.33
C LEU A 185 -1.71 -0.88 -0.37
N THR A 186 -1.85 -0.52 0.91
CA THR A 186 -1.05 -1.10 1.99
C THR A 186 -1.64 -2.43 2.43
N ARG A 187 -0.78 -3.44 2.61
CA ARG A 187 -1.15 -4.80 3.01
C ARG A 187 -0.41 -5.20 4.27
N LEU A 188 -1.07 -6.02 5.08
CA LEU A 188 -0.43 -6.64 6.23
C LEU A 188 0.37 -7.87 5.79
N GLU A 189 1.67 -7.84 6.06
CA GLU A 189 2.61 -8.95 5.87
C GLU A 189 3.10 -9.47 7.22
N THR A 190 3.34 -10.77 7.32
CA THR A 190 3.95 -11.36 8.52
C THR A 190 5.45 -11.44 8.33
N VAL A 191 6.19 -10.68 9.15
CA VAL A 191 7.65 -10.56 9.08
C VAL A 191 8.28 -11.04 10.38
N ARG A 192 9.60 -11.28 10.36
CA ARG A 192 10.39 -11.49 11.57
C ARG A 192 10.52 -10.18 12.34
N VAL A 193 10.48 -10.26 13.66
CA VAL A 193 10.71 -9.10 14.52
C VAL A 193 12.15 -8.61 14.44
N SER A 194 12.38 -7.35 14.78
CA SER A 194 13.74 -6.85 15.03
C SER A 194 14.29 -7.40 16.34
N ARG A 195 15.61 -7.31 16.51
CA ARG A 195 16.28 -7.65 17.77
C ARG A 195 15.79 -6.75 18.90
N ALA A 196 15.70 -5.44 18.65
CA ALA A 196 15.17 -4.48 19.62
C ALA A 196 13.75 -4.86 20.08
N SER A 197 12.85 -5.21 19.15
CA SER A 197 11.50 -5.70 19.48
C SER A 197 11.53 -6.98 20.31
N ALA A 198 12.36 -7.97 19.94
CA ALA A 198 12.48 -9.22 20.68
C ALA A 198 13.04 -9.01 22.11
N ASP A 199 13.91 -8.02 22.29
CA ASP A 199 14.46 -7.64 23.60
C ASP A 199 13.43 -6.88 24.44
N GLN A 200 12.66 -5.96 23.84
CA GLN A 200 11.52 -5.31 24.50
C GLN A 200 10.48 -6.32 24.98
N ARG A 201 10.09 -7.25 24.11
CA ARG A 201 9.15 -8.34 24.43
C ARG A 201 9.67 -9.16 25.60
N ALA A 202 10.94 -9.59 25.56
CA ALA A 202 11.55 -10.32 26.67
C ALA A 202 11.52 -9.52 27.98
N GLY A 203 11.81 -8.22 27.91
CA GLY A 203 11.79 -7.31 29.07
C GLY A 203 10.43 -7.24 29.79
N ARG A 204 9.32 -7.59 29.11
CA ARG A 204 7.98 -7.66 29.74
C ARG A 204 7.91 -8.72 30.85
N ALA A 205 8.75 -9.75 30.81
CA ALA A 205 8.86 -10.76 31.87
C ALA A 205 9.54 -10.24 33.15
N GLY A 206 10.32 -9.15 33.06
CA GLY A 206 11.16 -8.63 34.13
C GLY A 206 10.56 -7.42 34.87
N ARG A 207 9.25 -7.14 34.72
CA ARG A 207 8.64 -5.92 35.28
C ARG A 207 8.29 -6.00 36.76
N THR A 208 7.78 -7.14 37.21
CA THR A 208 7.29 -7.34 38.59
C THR A 208 8.25 -8.16 39.44
N GLY A 209 9.19 -8.87 38.81
CA GLY A 209 10.18 -9.72 39.46
C GLY A 209 11.03 -10.47 38.41
N PRO A 210 11.97 -11.32 38.83
CA PRO A 210 12.75 -12.15 37.91
C PRO A 210 11.85 -13.04 37.05
N GLY A 211 12.15 -13.08 35.75
CA GLY A 211 11.31 -13.74 34.75
C GLY A 211 12.09 -14.56 33.73
N VAL A 212 11.36 -15.16 32.80
CA VAL A 212 11.89 -15.98 31.71
C VAL A 212 11.27 -15.52 30.39
N ALA A 213 12.08 -15.41 29.34
CA ALA A 213 11.60 -15.22 27.97
C ALA A 213 11.99 -16.42 27.11
N ILE A 214 10.98 -17.08 26.54
CA ILE A 214 11.11 -18.25 25.66
C ILE A 214 10.95 -17.77 24.22
N ARG A 215 12.01 -17.89 23.43
CA ARG A 215 12.05 -17.50 22.02
C ARG A 215 11.83 -18.73 21.15
N LEU A 216 10.82 -18.70 20.28
CA LEU A 216 10.47 -19.86 19.44
C LEU A 216 11.38 -20.05 18.21
N TRP A 217 12.66 -19.75 18.35
CA TRP A 217 13.71 -19.84 17.34
C TRP A 217 15.05 -20.16 18.00
N ARG A 218 16.02 -20.69 17.25
CA ARG A 218 17.36 -21.00 17.78
C ARG A 218 18.17 -19.75 18.11
N ALA A 219 19.11 -19.86 19.04
CA ALA A 219 19.95 -18.73 19.46
C ALA A 219 20.67 -18.06 18.27
N GLU A 220 21.18 -18.85 17.33
CA GLU A 220 21.94 -18.41 16.16
C GLU A 220 21.10 -17.54 15.22
N GLN A 221 19.79 -17.80 15.13
CA GLN A 221 18.87 -17.03 14.29
C GLN A 221 18.65 -15.60 14.83
N THR A 222 19.02 -15.31 16.09
CA THR A 222 18.94 -13.96 16.66
C THR A 222 19.90 -12.99 15.97
N ASN A 223 21.07 -13.48 15.55
CA ASN A 223 22.07 -12.65 14.85
C ASN A 223 21.63 -12.27 13.43
N ALA A 224 20.75 -13.08 12.82
CA ALA A 224 20.15 -12.79 11.52
C ALA A 224 18.98 -11.79 11.60
N LEU A 225 18.50 -11.45 12.80
CA LEU A 225 17.48 -10.41 12.97
C LEU A 225 18.09 -9.03 12.73
N LEU A 226 17.33 -8.18 12.03
CA LEU A 226 17.63 -6.77 11.91
C LEU A 226 17.75 -6.15 13.31
N PRO A 227 18.76 -5.28 13.56
CA PRO A 227 18.90 -4.63 14.86
C PRO A 227 17.65 -3.84 15.26
N PHE A 228 17.11 -3.07 14.31
CA PHE A 228 15.89 -2.27 14.46
C PHE A 228 14.98 -2.51 13.26
N SER A 229 13.67 -2.33 13.45
CA SER A 229 12.73 -2.30 12.34
C SER A 229 12.98 -1.06 11.47
N PRO A 230 12.91 -1.16 10.13
CA PRO A 230 12.91 0.02 9.27
C PRO A 230 11.77 0.98 9.65
N PRO A 231 11.98 2.30 9.54
CA PRO A 231 10.92 3.27 9.81
C PRO A 231 9.84 3.18 8.72
N GLU A 232 8.58 3.44 9.09
CA GLU A 232 7.45 3.28 8.18
C GLU A 232 7.58 4.17 6.93
N ILE A 233 8.15 5.38 7.08
CA ILE A 233 8.40 6.31 5.98
C ILE A 233 9.26 5.72 4.84
N ALA A 234 10.05 4.69 5.11
CA ALA A 234 10.88 4.03 4.11
C ALA A 234 10.13 2.97 3.28
N GLU A 235 9.01 2.46 3.79
CA GLU A 235 8.34 1.25 3.25
C GLU A 235 6.83 1.46 2.98
N ALA A 236 6.28 2.62 3.34
CA ALA A 236 4.87 2.97 3.18
C ALA A 236 4.55 3.72 1.87
N ASP A 237 3.26 3.78 1.55
CA ASP A 237 2.74 4.72 0.55
C ASP A 237 2.88 6.15 1.08
N LEU A 238 3.54 7.02 0.32
CA LEU A 238 3.72 8.42 0.69
C LEU A 238 2.62 9.33 0.16
N SER A 239 1.60 8.81 -0.53
CA SER A 239 0.48 9.62 -1.05
C SER A 239 -0.25 10.39 0.07
N GLY A 240 -0.52 9.76 1.22
CA GLY A 240 -1.09 10.42 2.39
C GLY A 240 -0.20 11.54 2.92
N LEU A 241 1.09 11.24 3.13
CA LEU A 241 2.09 12.21 3.59
C LEU A 241 2.15 13.45 2.68
N VAL A 242 2.21 13.24 1.35
CA VAL A 242 2.28 14.35 0.39
C VAL A 242 1.01 15.18 0.41
N LEU A 243 -0.15 14.54 0.52
CA LEU A 243 -1.44 15.25 0.60
C LEU A 243 -1.54 16.09 1.88
N ASP A 244 -1.11 15.54 3.01
CA ASP A 244 -1.06 16.28 4.28
C ASP A 244 -0.04 17.42 4.25
N CYS A 245 1.13 17.22 3.64
CA CYS A 245 2.12 18.29 3.43
C CYS A 245 1.52 19.42 2.60
N ALA A 246 0.85 19.09 1.48
CA ALA A 246 0.22 20.08 0.62
C ALA A 246 -0.90 20.85 1.35
N ALA A 247 -1.67 20.17 2.20
CA ALA A 247 -2.68 20.79 3.06
C ALA A 247 -2.08 21.73 4.11
N PHE A 248 -0.89 21.40 4.62
CA PHE A 248 -0.13 22.24 5.55
C PHE A 248 0.57 23.43 4.85
N GLY A 249 0.65 23.42 3.51
CA GLY A 249 1.34 24.44 2.72
C GLY A 249 2.79 24.11 2.36
N VAL A 250 3.22 22.87 2.59
CA VAL A 250 4.55 22.34 2.24
C VAL A 250 4.48 21.61 0.90
N THR A 251 5.07 22.20 -0.14
CA THR A 251 5.15 21.58 -1.47
C THR A 251 6.33 20.61 -1.62
N GLU A 252 7.37 20.78 -0.80
CA GLU A 252 8.59 19.98 -0.79
C GLU A 252 8.79 19.28 0.56
N PRO A 253 8.21 18.07 0.78
CA PRO A 253 8.32 17.34 2.04
C PRO A 253 9.76 17.05 2.46
N SER A 254 10.68 16.89 1.50
CA SER A 254 12.11 16.68 1.77
C SER A 254 12.80 17.85 2.49
N ARG A 255 12.18 19.03 2.55
CA ARG A 255 12.68 20.19 3.31
C ARG A 255 12.35 20.14 4.80
N LEU A 256 11.39 19.31 5.19
CA LEU A 256 11.04 19.13 6.60
C LEU A 256 12.12 18.32 7.31
N ALA A 257 12.26 18.58 8.62
CA ALA A 257 13.24 17.92 9.46
C ALA A 257 12.77 16.52 9.88
N PHE A 258 12.99 15.53 9.02
CA PHE A 258 12.76 14.12 9.33
C PHE A 258 14.01 13.45 9.92
N LEU A 259 13.80 12.43 10.77
CA LEU A 259 14.89 11.60 11.29
C LEU A 259 15.51 10.70 10.21
N ASP A 260 14.66 10.19 9.32
CA ASP A 260 15.03 9.53 8.06
C ASP A 260 14.20 10.19 6.95
N PRO A 261 14.80 10.80 5.92
CA PRO A 261 14.05 11.51 4.90
C PRO A 261 13.20 10.56 4.04
N PRO A 262 12.05 11.02 3.50
CA PRO A 262 11.23 10.21 2.61
C PRO A 262 12.02 9.80 1.35
N PRO A 263 11.96 8.52 0.93
CA PRO A 263 12.64 8.07 -0.27
C PRO A 263 12.20 8.85 -1.51
N ALA A 264 13.16 9.42 -2.25
CA ALA A 264 12.88 10.25 -3.42
C ALA A 264 12.03 9.56 -4.51
N PRO A 265 12.24 8.27 -4.86
CA PRO A 265 11.39 7.57 -5.81
C PRO A 265 9.94 7.43 -5.34
N ALA A 266 9.72 7.13 -4.05
CA ALA A 266 8.39 7.00 -3.47
C ALA A 266 7.67 8.36 -3.42
N LEU A 267 8.40 9.44 -3.11
CA LEU A 267 7.87 10.79 -3.10
C LEU A 267 7.46 11.26 -4.51
N ALA A 268 8.28 10.96 -5.52
CA ALA A 268 7.99 11.28 -6.92
C ALA A 268 6.73 10.54 -7.40
N GLU A 269 6.59 9.26 -7.05
CA GLU A 269 5.42 8.46 -7.40
C GLU A 269 4.15 8.96 -6.70
N ALA A 270 4.22 9.27 -5.41
CA ALA A 270 3.12 9.86 -4.65
C ALA A 270 2.64 11.19 -5.27
N ARG A 271 3.56 12.07 -5.67
CA ARG A 271 3.21 13.32 -6.38
C ARG A 271 2.59 13.07 -7.74
N ARG A 272 3.13 12.13 -8.52
CA ARG A 272 2.59 11.76 -9.84
C ARG A 272 1.16 11.25 -9.69
N LEU A 273 0.92 10.38 -8.70
CA LEU A 273 -0.40 9.85 -8.39
C LEU A 273 -1.36 10.96 -8.00
N LEU A 274 -1.02 11.80 -7.01
CA LEU A 274 -1.92 12.85 -6.53
C LEU A 274 -2.24 13.89 -7.60
N ARG A 275 -1.30 14.22 -8.49
CA ARG A 275 -1.58 15.04 -9.68
C ARG A 275 -2.53 14.35 -10.64
N ALA A 276 -2.33 13.06 -10.88
CA ALA A 276 -3.21 12.26 -11.72
C ALA A 276 -4.60 12.00 -11.10
N LEU A 277 -4.79 12.27 -9.82
CA LEU A 277 -6.08 12.23 -9.12
C LEU A 277 -6.61 13.65 -8.85
N ASP A 278 -6.03 14.66 -9.49
CA ASP A 278 -6.40 16.07 -9.36
C ASP A 278 -6.41 16.58 -7.89
N ALA A 279 -5.68 15.89 -7.00
CA ALA A 279 -5.62 16.18 -5.56
C ALA A 279 -4.60 17.29 -5.24
N ILE A 280 -3.59 17.44 -6.11
CA ILE A 280 -2.62 18.53 -6.06
C ILE A 280 -2.38 19.11 -7.45
N GLY A 281 -2.13 20.42 -7.52
CA GLY A 281 -1.81 21.13 -8.76
C GLY A 281 -0.39 20.86 -9.28
N ALA A 282 -0.09 21.43 -10.45
CA ALA A 282 1.24 21.38 -11.05
C ALA A 282 2.32 22.00 -10.14
N ASP A 283 1.96 23.04 -9.39
CA ASP A 283 2.79 23.74 -8.40
C ASP A 283 2.93 22.98 -7.06
N GLY A 284 2.25 21.84 -6.91
CA GLY A 284 2.27 21.01 -5.70
C GLY A 284 1.34 21.50 -4.59
N ARG A 285 0.49 22.51 -4.84
CA ARG A 285 -0.53 22.94 -3.88
C ARG A 285 -1.74 22.02 -3.88
N ILE A 286 -2.39 21.89 -2.74
CA ILE A 286 -3.62 21.09 -2.61
C ILE A 286 -4.79 21.74 -3.37
N THR A 287 -5.64 20.93 -3.98
CA THR A 287 -6.87 21.35 -4.65
C THR A 287 -8.10 21.22 -3.73
N GLU A 288 -9.28 21.65 -4.19
CA GLU A 288 -10.53 21.39 -3.46
C GLU A 288 -10.83 19.88 -3.36
N GLU A 289 -10.57 19.16 -4.45
CA GLU A 289 -10.65 17.70 -4.52
C GLU A 289 -9.69 17.05 -3.52
N GLY A 290 -8.43 17.51 -3.46
CA GLY A 290 -7.45 17.03 -2.50
C GLY A 290 -7.85 17.27 -1.04
N LEU A 291 -8.46 18.42 -0.74
CA LEU A 291 -9.00 18.72 0.58
C LEU A 291 -10.18 17.81 0.95
N ALA A 292 -11.03 17.46 -0.02
CA ALA A 292 -12.11 16.50 0.19
C ALA A 292 -11.57 15.09 0.42
N MET A 293 -10.60 14.65 -0.40
CA MET A 293 -9.94 13.35 -0.27
C MET A 293 -9.28 13.19 1.09
N ARG A 294 -8.56 14.21 1.57
CA ARG A 294 -7.86 14.21 2.86
C ARG A 294 -8.79 13.99 4.06
N ARG A 295 -10.07 14.39 3.97
CA ARG A 295 -11.06 14.15 5.05
C ARG A 295 -11.43 12.68 5.16
N LEU A 296 -11.20 11.90 4.11
CA LEU A 296 -11.45 10.47 4.09
C LEU A 296 -10.18 9.76 4.57
N ALA A 297 -10.27 9.05 5.69
CA ALA A 297 -9.17 8.26 6.24
C ALA A 297 -8.99 6.93 5.46
N VAL A 298 -8.83 7.01 4.14
CA VAL A 298 -8.64 5.88 3.22
C VAL A 298 -7.53 6.20 2.21
N PRO A 299 -6.91 5.19 1.57
CA PRO A 299 -5.88 5.41 0.55
C PRO A 299 -6.30 6.38 -0.55
N ALA A 300 -5.37 7.20 -1.06
CA ALA A 300 -5.66 8.31 -1.97
C ALA A 300 -6.52 7.93 -3.19
N ARG A 301 -6.24 6.77 -3.82
CA ARG A 301 -7.04 6.27 -4.94
C ARG A 301 -8.50 6.03 -4.58
N LEU A 302 -8.73 5.41 -3.42
CA LEU A 302 -10.08 5.15 -2.91
C LEU A 302 -10.76 6.43 -2.45
N ALA A 303 -10.02 7.35 -1.83
CA ALA A 303 -10.54 8.65 -1.43
C ALA A 303 -11.04 9.44 -2.65
N HIS A 304 -10.25 9.47 -3.74
CA HIS A 304 -10.64 10.11 -4.99
C HIS A 304 -11.91 9.49 -5.58
N MET A 305 -12.00 8.15 -5.63
CA MET A 305 -13.23 7.46 -6.07
C MET A 305 -14.45 7.79 -5.23
N VAL A 306 -14.32 7.86 -3.89
CA VAL A 306 -15.44 8.20 -3.01
C VAL A 306 -15.87 9.65 -3.19
N VAL A 307 -14.92 10.59 -3.31
CA VAL A 307 -15.21 12.01 -3.58
C VAL A 307 -15.89 12.20 -4.94
N GLU A 308 -15.38 11.55 -6.00
CA GLU A 308 -15.98 11.63 -7.34
C GLU A 308 -17.34 10.94 -7.41
N GLY A 309 -17.48 9.79 -6.76
CA GLY A 309 -18.75 9.09 -6.61
C GLY A 309 -19.78 9.98 -5.92
N ALA A 310 -19.42 10.60 -4.79
CA ALA A 310 -20.30 11.51 -4.07
C ALA A 310 -20.72 12.72 -4.93
N ARG A 311 -19.78 13.32 -5.69
CA ARG A 311 -20.05 14.42 -6.62
C ARG A 311 -21.09 14.05 -7.68
N LYS A 312 -21.12 12.78 -8.11
CA LYS A 312 -22.07 12.22 -9.08
C LYS A 312 -23.34 11.63 -8.44
N GLY A 313 -23.48 11.68 -7.11
CA GLY A 313 -24.63 11.15 -6.38
C GLY A 313 -24.56 9.65 -6.02
N TYR A 314 -23.37 9.04 -6.11
CA TYR A 314 -23.10 7.62 -5.84
C TYR A 314 -22.06 7.41 -4.72
N GLY A 315 -22.09 8.29 -3.70
CA GLY A 315 -21.12 8.27 -2.61
C GLY A 315 -21.21 6.99 -1.76
N ASP A 316 -22.43 6.45 -1.58
CA ASP A 316 -22.65 5.23 -0.81
C ASP A 316 -22.06 4.01 -1.53
N GLU A 317 -22.29 3.85 -2.83
CA GLU A 317 -21.74 2.75 -3.63
C GLU A 317 -20.21 2.81 -3.72
N ALA A 318 -19.66 4.01 -3.91
CA ALA A 318 -18.23 4.24 -3.91
C ALA A 318 -17.60 3.89 -2.55
N ALA A 319 -18.24 4.28 -1.45
CA ALA A 319 -17.77 3.96 -0.10
C ALA A 319 -17.86 2.46 0.21
N GLU A 320 -18.90 1.77 -0.24
CA GLU A 320 -19.01 0.31 -0.12
C GLU A 320 -17.87 -0.40 -0.85
N LEU A 321 -17.57 0.03 -2.08
CA LEU A 321 -16.46 -0.52 -2.86
C LEU A 321 -15.10 -0.21 -2.21
N ALA A 322 -14.90 1.01 -1.70
CA ALA A 322 -13.68 1.35 -0.98
C ALA A 322 -13.46 0.48 0.27
N VAL A 323 -14.52 0.20 1.05
CA VAL A 323 -14.44 -0.70 2.20
C VAL A 323 -14.19 -2.15 1.77
N LEU A 324 -14.85 -2.62 0.72
CA LEU A 324 -14.63 -3.97 0.15
C LEU A 324 -13.16 -4.20 -0.24
N MET A 325 -12.49 -3.16 -0.74
CA MET A 325 -11.10 -3.23 -1.19
C MET A 325 -10.08 -3.13 -0.07
N THR A 326 -10.41 -2.44 1.02
CA THR A 326 -9.52 -2.31 2.19
C THR A 326 -9.64 -3.51 3.13
N GLU A 327 -10.83 -4.10 3.23
CA GLU A 327 -11.10 -5.23 4.12
C GLU A 327 -10.92 -6.58 3.41
N ARG A 328 -9.86 -7.31 3.79
CA ARG A 328 -9.59 -8.65 3.24
C ARG A 328 -10.77 -9.61 3.48
N GLY A 329 -11.06 -10.40 2.46
CA GLY A 329 -12.05 -11.48 2.49
C GLY A 329 -13.52 -11.02 2.48
N LEU A 330 -13.80 -9.72 2.52
CA LEU A 330 -15.16 -9.25 2.27
C LEU A 330 -15.57 -9.59 0.83
N GLY A 331 -16.77 -10.15 0.68
CA GLY A 331 -17.31 -10.58 -0.61
C GLY A 331 -16.72 -11.87 -1.18
N GLY A 332 -15.79 -12.53 -0.47
CA GLY A 332 -15.04 -13.67 -0.97
C GLY A 332 -13.75 -13.29 -1.69
N ASP A 333 -13.24 -14.19 -2.51
CA ASP A 333 -11.92 -14.15 -3.17
C ASP A 333 -11.99 -14.12 -4.71
N ALA A 334 -13.18 -13.93 -5.28
CA ALA A 334 -13.37 -13.82 -6.73
C ALA A 334 -12.53 -12.67 -7.33
N ILE A 335 -12.02 -12.87 -8.54
CA ILE A 335 -11.26 -11.83 -9.26
C ILE A 335 -12.19 -10.67 -9.63
N ASP A 336 -13.44 -10.97 -10.00
CA ASP A 336 -14.44 -9.97 -10.32
C ASP A 336 -14.97 -9.26 -9.05
N LEU A 337 -14.67 -7.96 -8.95
CA LEU A 337 -15.10 -7.11 -7.85
C LEU A 337 -16.61 -6.89 -7.80
N GLU A 338 -17.32 -6.98 -8.93
CA GLU A 338 -18.79 -6.88 -8.95
C GLU A 338 -19.43 -8.09 -8.26
N VAL A 339 -18.88 -9.29 -8.50
CA VAL A 339 -19.28 -10.52 -7.80
C VAL A 339 -19.03 -10.38 -6.29
N ARG A 340 -17.85 -9.90 -5.90
CA ARG A 340 -17.52 -9.67 -4.49
C ARG A 340 -18.43 -8.64 -3.83
N LEU A 341 -18.74 -7.55 -4.52
CA LEU A 341 -19.63 -6.50 -4.02
C LEU A 341 -21.05 -7.04 -3.82
N SER A 342 -21.56 -7.83 -4.77
CA SER A 342 -22.86 -8.50 -4.67
C SER A 342 -22.93 -9.45 -3.45
N HIS A 343 -21.89 -10.27 -3.24
CA HIS A 343 -21.81 -11.13 -2.06
C HIS A 343 -21.74 -10.33 -0.75
N PHE A 344 -20.94 -9.27 -0.71
CA PHE A 344 -20.81 -8.39 0.46
C PHE A 344 -22.14 -7.75 0.86
N ARG A 345 -22.92 -7.26 -0.11
CA ARG A 345 -24.25 -6.66 0.12
C ARG A 345 -25.25 -7.67 0.71
N ARG A 346 -25.15 -8.94 0.29
CA ARG A 346 -26.02 -10.04 0.74
C ARG A 346 -25.59 -10.63 2.08
N ASP A 347 -24.31 -10.53 2.44
CA ASP A 347 -23.78 -11.05 3.70
C ASP A 347 -24.41 -10.34 4.92
N ARG A 348 -24.90 -11.13 5.86
CA ARG A 348 -25.53 -10.69 7.12
C ARG A 348 -24.66 -10.98 8.34
N SER A 349 -23.40 -11.39 8.13
CA SER A 349 -22.43 -11.57 9.21
C SER A 349 -22.21 -10.27 10.00
N PRO A 350 -21.83 -10.35 11.28
CA PRO A 350 -21.45 -9.16 12.06
C PRO A 350 -20.33 -8.36 11.41
N ARG A 351 -19.36 -9.04 10.77
CA ARG A 351 -18.24 -8.43 10.02
C ARG A 351 -18.75 -7.60 8.85
N ALA A 352 -19.61 -8.15 7.99
CA ALA A 352 -20.17 -7.40 6.86
C ALA A 352 -21.07 -6.24 7.31
N THR A 353 -21.79 -6.40 8.42
CA THR A 353 -22.61 -5.33 9.00
C THR A 353 -21.75 -4.18 9.53
N ALA A 354 -20.65 -4.48 10.23
CA ALA A 354 -19.70 -3.46 10.68
C ALA A 354 -19.04 -2.73 9.49
N ALA A 355 -18.63 -3.48 8.46
CA ALA A 355 -18.05 -2.92 7.24
C ALA A 355 -19.01 -1.96 6.51
N ARG A 356 -20.31 -2.29 6.38
CA ARG A 356 -21.30 -1.36 5.81
C ARG A 356 -21.50 -0.10 6.64
N LYS A 357 -21.40 -0.18 7.98
CA LYS A 357 -21.42 1.02 8.83
C LYS A 357 -20.21 1.91 8.59
N LEU A 358 -19.03 1.32 8.37
CA LEU A 358 -17.83 2.06 7.97
C LEU A 358 -18.02 2.74 6.60
N ALA A 359 -18.59 2.04 5.62
CA ALA A 359 -18.90 2.62 4.31
C ALA A 359 -19.85 3.82 4.44
N ALA A 360 -20.93 3.67 5.21
CA ALA A 360 -21.87 4.77 5.45
C ALA A 360 -21.24 5.96 6.19
N ASN A 361 -20.25 5.73 7.07
CA ASN A 361 -19.48 6.81 7.70
C ASN A 361 -18.61 7.56 6.67
N LEU A 362 -17.95 6.83 5.77
CA LEU A 362 -17.14 7.42 4.70
C LEU A 362 -17.99 8.27 3.74
N ALA A 363 -19.14 7.75 3.30
CA ALA A 363 -20.06 8.49 2.44
C ALA A 363 -20.61 9.76 3.12
N ARG A 364 -20.89 9.72 4.43
CA ARG A 364 -21.29 10.93 5.19
C ARG A 364 -20.20 11.98 5.30
N ALA A 365 -18.92 11.58 5.26
CA ALA A 365 -17.80 12.51 5.34
C ALA A 365 -17.61 13.32 4.04
N THR A 366 -18.17 12.86 2.91
CA THR A 366 -18.24 13.63 1.67
C THR A 366 -19.43 14.59 1.71
N HIS A 367 -19.20 15.84 2.10
CA HIS A 367 -20.23 16.89 2.07
C HIS A 367 -20.52 17.32 0.62
N LYS A 368 -21.46 16.65 -0.05
CA LYS A 368 -22.20 17.07 -1.27
C LYS A 368 -22.91 15.83 -1.83
N THR A 369 -24.08 15.49 -1.33
CA THR A 369 -24.97 14.53 -2.00
C THR A 369 -25.87 15.32 -2.95
N GLN A 370 -25.51 15.33 -4.24
CA GLN A 370 -26.54 15.56 -5.26
C GLN A 370 -27.45 14.33 -5.28
N ALA A 371 -28.75 14.53 -5.52
CA ALA A 371 -29.65 13.41 -5.77
C ALA A 371 -29.12 12.64 -6.99
N GLY A 372 -28.75 11.37 -6.79
CA GLY A 372 -28.19 10.51 -7.84
C GLY A 372 -29.16 10.26 -8.99
N SER A 373 -28.63 9.80 -10.12
CA SER A 373 -29.45 9.36 -11.25
C SER A 373 -30.28 8.11 -10.91
N ASP A 374 -31.32 7.83 -11.69
CA ASP A 374 -32.24 6.71 -11.48
C ASP A 374 -31.57 5.31 -11.57
N SER A 375 -30.31 5.20 -11.99
CA SER A 375 -29.58 3.93 -12.09
C SER A 375 -28.26 3.96 -11.30
N PRO A 376 -27.98 2.94 -10.45
CA PRO A 376 -26.72 2.86 -9.73
C PRO A 376 -25.56 2.59 -10.69
N PRO A 377 -24.36 3.13 -10.44
CA PRO A 377 -23.20 2.95 -11.30
C PRO A 377 -22.69 1.51 -11.19
N SER A 378 -22.01 1.05 -12.23
CA SER A 378 -21.24 -0.20 -12.16
C SER A 378 -20.02 -0.02 -11.25
N ALA A 379 -19.49 -1.10 -10.67
CA ALA A 379 -18.21 -1.00 -9.98
C ALA A 379 -17.08 -0.61 -10.94
N GLY A 380 -17.21 -0.92 -12.24
CA GLY A 380 -16.31 -0.45 -13.30
C GLY A 380 -16.25 1.05 -13.42
N GLU A 381 -17.40 1.72 -13.50
CA GLU A 381 -17.46 3.18 -13.57
C GLU A 381 -16.79 3.84 -12.36
N LEU A 382 -17.04 3.32 -11.15
CA LEU A 382 -16.41 3.82 -9.92
C LEU A 382 -14.90 3.62 -9.92
N LEU A 383 -14.40 2.45 -10.32
CA LEU A 383 -12.96 2.16 -10.33
C LEU A 383 -12.18 2.97 -11.36
N LEU A 384 -12.82 3.50 -12.41
CA LEU A 384 -12.15 4.44 -13.34
C LEU A 384 -11.58 5.65 -12.60
N HIS A 385 -12.25 6.10 -11.54
CA HIS A 385 -11.77 7.22 -10.72
C HIS A 385 -10.58 6.82 -9.83
N ALA A 386 -10.49 5.58 -9.35
CA ALA A 386 -9.38 5.15 -8.49
C ALA A 386 -8.15 4.66 -9.28
N TRP A 387 -8.35 4.02 -10.44
CA TRP A 387 -7.29 3.45 -11.27
C TRP A 387 -7.41 3.81 -12.76
N PRO A 388 -7.39 5.12 -13.11
CA PRO A 388 -7.44 5.54 -14.51
C PRO A 388 -6.23 5.03 -15.33
N ASP A 389 -5.08 4.85 -14.67
CA ASP A 389 -3.85 4.31 -15.24
C ASP A 389 -3.86 2.78 -15.43
N ARG A 390 -4.90 2.09 -14.94
CA ARG A 390 -5.07 0.63 -15.04
C ARG A 390 -6.38 0.21 -15.71
N VAL A 391 -6.95 1.09 -16.52
CA VAL A 391 -7.83 0.64 -17.59
C VAL A 391 -7.04 -0.33 -18.46
N ALA A 392 -7.63 -1.47 -18.77
CA ALA A 392 -7.01 -2.56 -19.48
C ALA A 392 -7.83 -2.93 -20.71
N MET A 393 -7.16 -3.19 -21.83
CA MET A 393 -7.79 -3.58 -23.09
C MET A 393 -7.27 -4.95 -23.53
N ALA A 394 -8.17 -5.83 -23.94
CA ALA A 394 -7.84 -7.15 -24.42
C ALA A 394 -6.88 -7.08 -25.62
N ARG A 395 -5.86 -7.94 -25.65
CA ARG A 395 -4.86 -7.98 -26.73
C ARG A 395 -4.44 -9.42 -27.04
N GLY A 396 -4.78 -9.88 -28.25
CA GLY A 396 -4.40 -11.20 -28.73
C GLY A 396 -5.33 -12.28 -28.21
N ALA A 397 -4.78 -13.29 -27.54
CA ALA A 397 -5.55 -14.41 -26.99
C ALA A 397 -6.45 -13.97 -25.81
N PRO A 398 -7.56 -14.68 -25.55
CA PRO A 398 -8.39 -14.46 -24.36
C PRO A 398 -7.57 -14.42 -23.08
N GLY A 399 -7.98 -13.59 -22.12
CA GLY A 399 -7.30 -13.45 -20.84
C GLY A 399 -6.00 -12.61 -20.89
N ARG A 400 -5.56 -12.11 -22.04
CA ARG A 400 -4.38 -11.22 -22.15
C ARG A 400 -4.79 -9.78 -22.35
N TYR A 401 -4.22 -8.90 -21.53
CA TYR A 401 -4.54 -7.48 -21.49
C TYR A 401 -3.29 -6.60 -21.54
N VAL A 402 -3.45 -5.40 -22.08
CA VAL A 402 -2.50 -4.28 -21.92
C VAL A 402 -3.20 -3.19 -21.12
N LEU A 403 -2.50 -2.59 -20.16
CA LEU A 403 -2.99 -1.51 -19.32
C LEU A 403 -2.64 -0.14 -19.93
N ALA A 404 -3.37 0.91 -19.52
CA ALA A 404 -3.13 2.29 -19.91
C ALA A 404 -1.73 2.80 -19.54
N ASN A 405 -1.13 2.27 -18.48
CA ASN A 405 0.28 2.52 -18.14
C ASN A 405 1.30 1.74 -18.99
N GLY A 406 0.86 0.93 -19.96
CA GLY A 406 1.69 0.15 -20.88
C GLY A 406 2.09 -1.24 -20.40
N SER A 407 1.78 -1.61 -19.16
CA SER A 407 2.09 -2.94 -18.62
C SER A 407 1.19 -4.04 -19.18
N GLY A 408 1.70 -5.27 -19.21
CA GLY A 408 0.96 -6.45 -19.62
C GLY A 408 0.35 -7.18 -18.42
N ALA A 409 -0.90 -7.62 -18.54
CA ALA A 409 -1.58 -8.39 -17.51
C ALA A 409 -2.29 -9.62 -18.07
N VAL A 410 -2.43 -10.63 -17.22
CA VAL A 410 -3.04 -11.91 -17.58
C VAL A 410 -4.08 -12.33 -16.55
N ILE A 411 -5.18 -12.89 -17.02
CA ILE A 411 -6.17 -13.61 -16.23
C ILE A 411 -6.33 -15.01 -16.81
N ASP A 412 -6.79 -15.95 -15.98
CA ASP A 412 -7.08 -17.32 -16.45
C ASP A 412 -8.12 -17.30 -17.56
N GLU A 413 -7.89 -18.03 -18.65
CA GLU A 413 -8.79 -18.05 -19.83
C GLU A 413 -10.19 -18.60 -19.51
N THR A 414 -10.32 -19.35 -18.40
CA THR A 414 -11.60 -19.88 -17.92
C THR A 414 -12.39 -18.87 -17.08
N ASP A 415 -11.76 -17.78 -16.64
CA ASP A 415 -12.43 -16.73 -15.88
C ASP A 415 -13.43 -15.97 -16.77
N ALA A 416 -14.56 -15.54 -16.20
CA ALA A 416 -15.59 -14.82 -16.93
C ALA A 416 -15.06 -13.51 -17.53
N LEU A 417 -14.15 -12.83 -16.83
CA LEU A 417 -13.58 -11.57 -17.28
C LEU A 417 -12.61 -11.74 -18.47
N ALA A 418 -12.12 -12.95 -18.76
CA ALA A 418 -11.13 -13.19 -19.82
C ALA A 418 -11.62 -12.86 -21.24
N LYS A 419 -12.94 -12.77 -21.43
CA LYS A 419 -13.60 -12.47 -22.71
C LYS A 419 -14.02 -11.00 -22.84
N GLU A 420 -13.88 -10.22 -21.77
CA GLU A 420 -14.28 -8.82 -21.77
C GLU A 420 -13.29 -7.95 -22.54
N LYS A 421 -13.80 -7.01 -23.35
CA LYS A 421 -12.95 -6.11 -24.16
C LYS A 421 -12.13 -5.17 -23.27
N PHE A 422 -12.76 -4.61 -22.24
CA PHE A 422 -12.14 -3.67 -21.32
C PHE A 422 -12.40 -4.05 -19.87
N LEU A 423 -11.36 -3.86 -19.05
CA LEU A 423 -11.40 -4.04 -17.60
C LEU A 423 -10.82 -2.81 -16.90
N VAL A 424 -11.17 -2.59 -15.63
CA VAL A 424 -10.35 -1.80 -14.71
C VAL A 424 -9.68 -2.74 -13.72
N VAL A 425 -8.34 -2.70 -13.65
CA VAL A 425 -7.55 -3.61 -12.81
C VAL A 425 -7.14 -2.93 -11.52
N ALA A 426 -7.69 -3.41 -10.40
CA ALA A 426 -7.39 -2.91 -9.06
C ALA A 426 -6.14 -3.56 -8.44
N ASP A 427 -5.92 -4.85 -8.69
CA ASP A 427 -4.80 -5.61 -8.11
C ASP A 427 -4.12 -6.51 -9.12
N LEU A 428 -2.78 -6.49 -9.09
CA LEU A 428 -1.86 -7.26 -9.93
C LEU A 428 -0.88 -8.02 -9.05
N ARG A 429 -0.52 -9.24 -9.47
CA ARG A 429 0.46 -10.10 -8.79
C ARG A 429 1.57 -10.53 -9.73
N GLY A 430 2.80 -10.60 -9.24
CA GLY A 430 3.95 -11.03 -10.03
C GLY A 430 4.61 -9.90 -10.82
N SER A 431 5.38 -10.24 -11.85
CA SER A 431 6.24 -9.31 -12.59
C SER A 431 5.52 -8.58 -13.73
N ALA A 432 5.99 -7.38 -14.06
CA ALA A 432 5.31 -6.41 -14.93
C ALA A 432 5.04 -6.83 -16.39
N GLN A 433 5.71 -7.88 -16.91
CA GLN A 433 5.49 -8.34 -18.30
C GLN A 433 4.29 -9.27 -18.46
N ASN A 434 3.86 -9.97 -17.40
CA ASN A 434 2.68 -10.84 -17.40
C ASN A 434 2.09 -10.90 -15.98
N ALA A 435 1.78 -9.76 -15.40
CA ALA A 435 1.27 -9.71 -14.04
C ALA A 435 -0.13 -10.35 -14.00
N ARG A 436 -0.36 -11.27 -13.06
CA ARG A 436 -1.65 -11.91 -12.89
C ARG A 436 -2.65 -10.93 -12.27
N ILE A 437 -3.79 -10.77 -12.91
CA ILE A 437 -4.92 -9.99 -12.38
C ILE A 437 -5.48 -10.73 -11.16
N ALA A 438 -5.50 -10.06 -10.02
CA ALA A 438 -6.07 -10.59 -8.77
C ALA A 438 -7.37 -9.90 -8.36
N SER A 439 -7.63 -8.69 -8.87
CA SER A 439 -8.92 -8.02 -8.73
C SER A 439 -9.14 -7.09 -9.92
N ALA A 440 -10.27 -7.25 -10.58
CA ALA A 440 -10.69 -6.41 -11.70
C ALA A 440 -12.21 -6.36 -11.81
N VAL A 441 -12.70 -5.53 -12.71
CA VAL A 441 -14.11 -5.48 -13.08
C VAL A 441 -14.21 -5.11 -14.56
N ARG A 442 -15.26 -5.59 -15.22
CA ARG A 442 -15.65 -5.14 -16.56
C ARG A 442 -15.94 -3.64 -16.57
N VAL A 443 -15.58 -2.97 -17.66
CA VAL A 443 -15.99 -1.60 -17.93
C VAL A 443 -16.34 -1.43 -19.41
N GLY A 444 -17.32 -0.60 -19.72
CA GLY A 444 -17.76 -0.27 -21.06
C GLY A 444 -16.96 0.87 -21.68
N GLU A 445 -16.87 0.88 -23.01
CA GLU A 445 -16.21 1.98 -23.76
C GLU A 445 -16.90 3.34 -23.53
N GLY A 446 -18.23 3.34 -23.40
CA GLY A 446 -18.99 4.55 -23.06
C GLY A 446 -18.69 5.07 -21.66
N GLU A 447 -18.54 4.19 -20.66
CA GLU A 447 -18.17 4.55 -19.29
C GLU A 447 -16.75 5.16 -19.25
N ILE A 448 -15.80 4.57 -19.99
CA ILE A 448 -14.43 5.12 -20.15
C ILE A 448 -14.48 6.52 -20.76
N GLY A 449 -15.23 6.70 -21.85
CA GLY A 449 -15.34 8.00 -22.54
C GLY A 449 -15.99 9.08 -21.67
N GLN A 450 -16.96 8.72 -20.83
CA GLN A 450 -17.62 9.65 -19.91
C GLN A 450 -16.74 10.01 -18.72
N ALA A 451 -16.03 9.05 -18.12
CA ALA A 451 -15.26 9.29 -16.91
C ALA A 451 -13.84 9.83 -17.19
N LEU A 452 -13.22 9.47 -18.31
CA LEU A 452 -11.82 9.77 -18.64
C LEU A 452 -11.67 10.53 -19.97
N GLY A 453 -12.73 11.15 -20.49
CA GLY A 453 -12.73 11.80 -21.81
C GLY A 453 -11.71 12.94 -21.95
N ASP A 454 -11.42 13.65 -20.86
CA ASP A 454 -10.38 14.67 -20.73
C ASP A 454 -8.95 14.09 -20.84
N ARG A 455 -8.80 12.79 -20.60
CA ARG A 455 -7.54 12.04 -20.69
C ARG A 455 -7.38 11.26 -21.99
N ILE A 456 -8.39 11.27 -22.85
CA ILE A 456 -8.34 10.64 -24.17
C ILE A 456 -7.71 11.63 -25.15
N GLU A 457 -6.47 11.36 -25.53
CA GLU A 457 -5.75 12.16 -26.50
C GLU A 457 -6.12 11.74 -27.93
N ARG A 458 -6.27 12.74 -28.81
CA ARG A 458 -6.41 12.54 -30.25
C ARG A 458 -5.10 12.92 -30.92
N GLU A 459 -4.52 11.99 -31.65
CA GLU A 459 -3.30 12.23 -32.41
C GLU A 459 -3.48 11.80 -33.86
N THR A 460 -2.98 12.61 -34.78
CA THR A 460 -2.86 12.23 -36.19
C THR A 460 -1.46 11.72 -36.46
N LEU A 461 -1.36 10.47 -36.89
CA LEU A 461 -0.11 9.81 -37.24
C LEU A 461 -0.04 9.62 -38.75
N SER A 462 1.06 10.09 -39.32
CA SER A 462 1.44 9.83 -40.70
C SER A 462 2.62 8.86 -40.73
N GLY A 463 2.56 7.88 -41.62
CA GLY A 463 3.59 6.84 -41.73
C GLY A 463 3.52 6.10 -43.06
N PHE A 464 4.48 5.22 -43.28
CA PHE A 464 4.55 4.42 -44.50
C PHE A 464 3.95 3.02 -44.27
N ASP A 465 3.03 2.62 -45.15
CA ASP A 465 2.49 1.27 -45.18
C ASP A 465 3.33 0.42 -46.13
N ALA A 466 4.17 -0.47 -45.57
CA ALA A 466 5.06 -1.32 -46.36
C ALA A 466 4.31 -2.34 -47.23
N VAL A 467 3.11 -2.75 -46.84
CA VAL A 467 2.31 -3.74 -47.58
C VAL A 467 1.64 -3.07 -48.78
N LYS A 468 1.11 -1.86 -48.59
CA LYS A 468 0.46 -1.08 -49.66
C LYS A 468 1.43 -0.21 -50.45
N ASN A 469 2.69 -0.15 -50.05
CA ASN A 469 3.73 0.71 -50.62
C ASN A 469 3.28 2.18 -50.75
N ALA A 470 2.61 2.70 -49.72
CA ALA A 470 1.96 4.01 -49.77
C ALA A 470 2.09 4.76 -48.44
N VAL A 471 2.14 6.10 -48.52
CA VAL A 471 2.03 6.97 -47.35
C VAL A 471 0.58 6.92 -46.84
N ARG A 472 0.41 6.65 -45.55
CA ARG A 472 -0.88 6.60 -44.88
C ARG A 472 -0.95 7.63 -43.77
N ARG A 473 -2.17 8.12 -43.53
CA ARG A 473 -2.52 8.97 -42.40
C ARG A 473 -3.63 8.30 -41.62
N ARG A 474 -3.55 8.35 -40.30
CA ARG A 474 -4.58 7.83 -39.41
C ARG A 474 -4.74 8.74 -38.22
N GLU A 475 -5.98 8.87 -37.76
CA GLU A 475 -6.30 9.45 -36.48
C GLU A 475 -6.41 8.32 -35.46
N ILE A 476 -5.71 8.45 -34.33
CA ILE A 476 -5.84 7.53 -33.20
C ILE A 476 -6.41 8.26 -32.00
N GLN A 477 -7.30 7.59 -31.29
CA GLN A 477 -7.72 7.99 -29.95
C GLN A 477 -7.02 7.08 -28.95
N ARG A 478 -6.29 7.66 -28.01
CA ARG A 478 -5.52 6.90 -27.03
C ARG A 478 -5.88 7.27 -25.60
N LEU A 479 -5.80 6.27 -24.72
CA LEU A 479 -5.78 6.46 -23.26
C LEU A 479 -4.45 5.89 -22.75
N GLY A 480 -3.48 6.77 -22.52
CA GLY A 480 -2.09 6.35 -22.25
C GLY A 480 -1.57 5.47 -23.39
N ALA A 481 -1.18 4.23 -23.05
CA ALA A 481 -0.69 3.25 -24.02
C ALA A 481 -1.79 2.51 -24.80
N LEU A 482 -3.08 2.69 -24.47
CA LEU A 482 -4.19 2.01 -25.15
C LEU A 482 -4.61 2.79 -26.39
N VAL A 483 -4.66 2.13 -27.54
CA VAL A 483 -5.33 2.66 -28.74
C VAL A 483 -6.79 2.24 -28.70
N LEU A 484 -7.68 3.16 -28.31
CA LEU A 484 -9.12 2.89 -28.16
C LEU A 484 -9.81 2.77 -29.51
N SER A 485 -9.46 3.67 -30.43
CA SER A 485 -9.94 3.66 -31.81
C SER A 485 -8.88 4.16 -32.77
N GLU A 486 -8.95 3.66 -34.01
CA GLU A 486 -8.09 4.07 -35.12
C GLU A 486 -8.97 4.31 -36.35
N ARG A 487 -8.87 5.49 -36.94
CA ARG A 487 -9.62 5.88 -38.14
C ARG A 487 -8.65 6.26 -39.27
N PRO A 488 -8.76 5.66 -40.47
CA PRO A 488 -7.96 6.10 -41.61
C PRO A 488 -8.39 7.51 -42.04
N LEU A 489 -7.39 8.34 -42.33
CA LEU A 489 -7.56 9.66 -42.92
C LEU A 489 -7.02 9.66 -44.36
N PRO A 490 -7.41 10.63 -45.20
CA PRO A 490 -6.78 10.83 -46.50
C PRO A 490 -5.25 10.92 -46.35
N PRO A 491 -4.49 10.36 -47.31
CA PRO A 491 -3.03 10.44 -47.29
C PRO A 491 -2.56 11.89 -47.08
N PRO A 492 -1.46 12.10 -46.33
CA PRO A 492 -0.96 13.46 -46.13
C PRO A 492 -0.43 14.00 -47.48
N SER A 493 -0.38 15.32 -47.61
CA SER A 493 0.19 16.01 -48.77
C SER A 493 1.17 17.08 -48.31
N GLY A 494 2.02 17.55 -49.23
CA GLY A 494 3.05 18.56 -48.95
C GLY A 494 4.06 18.12 -47.90
N GLU A 495 4.46 19.04 -47.03
CA GLU A 495 5.56 18.84 -46.06
C GLU A 495 5.37 17.64 -45.11
N GLU A 496 4.12 17.27 -44.78
CA GLU A 496 3.84 16.12 -43.93
C GLU A 496 4.16 14.80 -44.67
N ALA A 497 3.80 14.71 -45.96
CA ALA A 497 4.16 13.57 -46.80
C ALA A 497 5.67 13.50 -47.04
N ASP A 498 6.29 14.65 -47.32
CA ASP A 498 7.74 14.76 -47.52
C ASP A 498 8.49 14.26 -46.29
N ARG A 499 8.05 14.64 -45.07
CA ARG A 499 8.65 14.14 -43.82
C ARG A 499 8.58 12.62 -43.69
N VAL A 500 7.47 12.00 -44.06
CA VAL A 500 7.34 10.53 -44.03
C VAL A 500 8.28 9.88 -45.04
N VAL A 501 8.33 10.40 -46.27
CA VAL A 501 9.20 9.86 -47.34
C VAL A 501 10.68 10.05 -46.99
N ILE A 502 11.06 11.20 -46.44
CA ILE A 502 12.44 11.45 -45.97
C ILE A 502 12.81 10.50 -44.83
N THR A 503 11.90 10.27 -43.88
CA THR A 503 12.14 9.32 -42.77
C THR A 503 12.33 7.90 -43.31
N LEU A 504 11.47 7.48 -44.25
CA LEU A 504 11.60 6.19 -44.93
C LEU A 504 12.94 6.04 -45.67
N ALA A 505 13.37 7.08 -46.40
CA ALA A 505 14.63 7.09 -47.12
C ALA A 505 15.85 7.00 -46.19
N ARG A 506 15.75 7.57 -44.97
CA ARG A 506 16.80 7.41 -43.94
C ARG A 506 16.85 5.99 -43.38
N GLU A 507 15.71 5.36 -43.17
CA GLU A 507 15.62 4.01 -42.59
C GLU A 507 16.01 2.91 -43.58
N ARG A 508 15.59 3.01 -44.84
CA ARG A 508 15.77 1.98 -45.87
C ARG A 508 16.87 2.28 -46.88
N GLY A 509 17.50 3.45 -46.78
CA GLY A 509 18.51 3.90 -47.70
C GLY A 509 17.95 4.58 -48.96
N LEU A 510 18.86 5.22 -49.70
CA LEU A 510 18.53 6.05 -50.86
C LEU A 510 18.17 5.25 -52.10
N ASP A 511 18.33 3.92 -52.09
CA ASP A 511 18.01 3.04 -53.22
C ASP A 511 16.50 3.00 -53.52
N LEU A 512 15.68 3.52 -52.60
CA LEU A 512 14.24 3.78 -52.81
C LEU A 512 13.96 4.89 -53.83
N LEU A 513 14.92 5.77 -54.12
CA LEU A 513 14.75 6.86 -55.06
C LEU A 513 14.92 6.37 -56.50
N PRO A 514 14.20 6.95 -57.48
CA PRO A 514 14.37 6.61 -58.89
C PRO A 514 15.67 7.22 -59.43
N TRP A 515 16.78 6.52 -59.20
CA TRP A 515 18.10 6.93 -59.69
C TRP A 515 18.20 6.74 -61.21
N SER A 516 18.24 7.86 -61.95
CA SER A 516 18.57 7.82 -63.38
C SER A 516 20.06 7.53 -63.59
N GLU A 517 20.44 7.03 -64.77
CA GLU A 517 21.86 6.83 -65.11
C GLU A 517 22.68 8.13 -64.97
N ALA A 518 22.10 9.27 -65.35
CA ALA A 518 22.72 10.58 -65.18
C ALA A 518 22.96 10.92 -63.70
N ALA A 519 21.98 10.64 -62.82
CA ALA A 519 22.10 10.88 -61.38
C ALA A 519 23.15 9.97 -60.73
N LEU A 520 23.21 8.68 -61.13
CA LEU A 520 24.23 7.75 -60.66
C LEU A 520 25.63 8.17 -61.11
N THR A 521 25.78 8.57 -62.38
CA THR A 521 27.05 9.06 -62.93
C THR A 521 27.52 10.30 -62.18
N LEU A 522 26.61 11.25 -61.91
CA LEU A 522 26.93 12.42 -61.10
C LEU A 522 27.36 12.03 -59.68
N ARG A 523 26.63 11.12 -59.02
CA ARG A 523 26.96 10.63 -57.67
C ARG A 523 28.35 10.00 -57.62
N GLN A 524 28.69 9.18 -58.61
CA GLN A 524 30.01 8.54 -58.73
C GLN A 524 31.12 9.57 -58.94
N ARG A 525 30.89 10.57 -59.80
CA ARG A 525 31.85 11.67 -60.02
C ARG A 525 32.08 12.49 -58.76
N LEU A 526 31.02 12.83 -58.03
CA LEU A 526 31.11 13.55 -56.76
C LEU A 526 31.83 12.71 -55.69
N ALA A 527 31.54 11.42 -55.60
CA ALA A 527 32.23 10.51 -54.69
C ALA A 527 33.73 10.38 -55.02
N TRP A 528 34.09 10.30 -56.30
CA TRP A 528 35.49 10.27 -56.74
C TRP A 528 36.21 11.59 -56.44
N LEU A 529 35.58 12.74 -56.73
CA LEU A 529 36.11 14.06 -56.38
C LEU A 529 36.32 14.17 -54.86
N HIS A 530 35.35 13.75 -54.06
CA HIS A 530 35.47 13.79 -52.61
C HIS A 530 36.63 12.92 -52.09
N ALA A 531 36.77 11.71 -52.66
CA ALA A 531 37.85 10.80 -52.29
C ALA A 531 39.25 11.28 -52.73
N THR A 532 39.34 12.10 -53.77
CA THR A 532 40.63 12.55 -54.34
C THR A 532 41.03 13.97 -53.94
N LEU A 533 40.07 14.86 -53.71
CA LEU A 533 40.29 16.29 -53.47
C LEU A 533 39.80 16.78 -52.09
N GLY A 534 39.05 15.96 -51.34
CA GLY A 534 38.44 16.34 -50.06
C GLY A 534 37.08 17.00 -50.20
#